data_AF-A0A519T2W9-F1
#
_entry.id   AF-A0A519T2W9-F1
#
_cell.length_a   1.000
_cell.length_b   1.000
_cell.length_c   1.000
_cell.angle_alpha   90.00
_cell.angle_beta   90.00
_cell.angle_gamma   90.00
#
_symmetry.space_group_name_H-M   'P 1'
#
loop_
_entity.id
_entity.type
_entity.pdbx_description
1 polymer ?
#
loop_
_entity_poly.entity_id
_entity_poly.type
_entity_poly.pdbx_seq_one_letter_code
_entity_poly.pdbx_strand_id
1 'polypeptide(L)'
;MKHILLTVGLLGGVASQALAQAPGVSIPRYATKSGAVYRTGETVQLIAGTGQGGTFQHVYVPANTWLGFPKQILGAKLNGKSFIIKELRQQPATSDTSAHLPTVAVLSTKGLDANVDLEQAETAGEIQRPIASVADELLKLKQLLDAGVLTPSEFNAQKVKLLGR
;
A
#
# COMPACT_ATOMS: atom_id res chain seq x y z
N MET A 1 -38.36 -48.50 -12.23
CA MET A 1 -37.33 -47.90 -11.35
C MET A 1 -36.81 -46.65 -12.07
N LYS A 2 -37.06 -45.46 -11.51
CA LYS A 2 -36.73 -44.17 -12.15
C LYS A 2 -35.29 -43.77 -11.77
N HIS A 3 -34.43 -43.60 -12.76
CA HIS A 3 -33.08 -43.04 -12.58
C HIS A 3 -33.17 -41.52 -12.48
N ILE A 4 -32.74 -40.96 -11.35
CA ILE A 4 -32.56 -39.51 -11.17
C ILE A 4 -31.10 -39.20 -11.44
N LEU A 5 -30.86 -38.49 -12.55
CA LEU A 5 -29.56 -37.98 -12.95
C LEU A 5 -29.32 -36.66 -12.20
N LEU A 6 -28.49 -36.68 -11.16
CA LEU A 6 -28.13 -35.45 -10.43
C LEU A 6 -27.00 -34.75 -11.19
N THR A 7 -27.34 -33.68 -11.91
CA THR A 7 -26.37 -32.79 -12.55
C THR A 7 -25.86 -31.82 -11.49
N VAL A 8 -24.67 -32.07 -10.94
CA VAL A 8 -23.99 -31.12 -10.06
C VAL A 8 -23.38 -30.03 -10.93
N GLY A 9 -24.03 -28.87 -10.95
CA GLY A 9 -23.57 -27.68 -11.65
C GLY A 9 -22.26 -27.17 -11.07
N LEU A 10 -21.27 -27.02 -11.94
CA LEU A 10 -20.01 -26.33 -11.71
C LEU A 10 -20.28 -24.83 -11.56
N LEU A 11 -20.57 -24.36 -10.34
CA LEU A 11 -20.55 -22.94 -10.03
C LEU A 11 -19.11 -22.54 -9.71
N GLY A 12 -18.40 -22.06 -10.73
CA GLY A 12 -17.14 -21.36 -10.60
C GLY A 12 -17.34 -20.06 -9.83
N GLY A 13 -17.34 -20.17 -8.50
CA GLY A 13 -17.23 -19.03 -7.60
C GLY A 13 -15.81 -18.49 -7.69
N VAL A 14 -15.68 -17.27 -8.22
CA VAL A 14 -14.48 -16.46 -8.02
C VAL A 14 -14.22 -16.39 -6.51
N ALA A 15 -13.20 -17.10 -6.06
CA ALA A 15 -12.75 -17.05 -4.69
C ALA A 15 -12.40 -15.58 -4.38
N SER A 16 -13.23 -14.94 -3.57
CA SER A 16 -12.86 -13.71 -2.87
C SER A 16 -11.56 -14.01 -2.13
N GLN A 17 -10.44 -13.54 -2.68
CA GLN A 17 -9.13 -13.77 -2.09
C GLN A 17 -9.17 -13.22 -0.67
N ALA A 18 -8.90 -14.11 0.28
CA ALA A 18 -8.94 -13.82 1.70
C ALA A 18 -8.14 -12.54 1.99
N LEU A 19 -8.74 -11.65 2.78
CA LEU A 19 -8.16 -10.42 3.29
C LEU A 19 -6.70 -10.69 3.68
N ALA A 20 -5.75 -9.92 3.13
CA ALA A 20 -4.34 -10.05 3.47
C ALA A 20 -4.16 -9.88 4.99
N GLN A 21 -4.02 -11.00 5.73
CA GLN A 21 -3.73 -10.98 7.16
C GLN A 21 -2.22 -10.81 7.33
N ALA A 22 -1.74 -9.58 7.17
CA ALA A 22 -0.38 -9.25 7.54
C ALA A 22 -0.27 -9.33 9.08
N PRO A 23 0.54 -10.22 9.69
CA PRO A 23 0.75 -10.23 11.14
C PRO A 23 1.35 -8.89 11.61
N GLY A 24 1.28 -8.58 12.90
CA GLY A 24 1.91 -7.39 13.48
C GLY A 24 0.94 -6.38 14.10
N VAL A 25 1.50 -5.29 14.59
CA VAL A 25 0.77 -4.24 15.32
C VAL A 25 0.36 -3.13 14.36
N SER A 26 -0.92 -2.78 14.37
CA SER A 26 -1.46 -1.67 13.58
C SER A 26 -0.90 -0.34 14.07
N ILE A 27 -0.41 0.49 13.16
CA ILE A 27 0.13 1.83 13.46
C ILE A 27 -0.56 2.88 12.57
N PRO A 28 -0.81 4.10 13.07
CA PRO A 28 -1.52 5.11 12.29
C PRO A 28 -0.65 5.80 11.23
N ARG A 29 0.68 5.79 11.43
CA ARG A 29 1.65 6.44 10.54
C ARG A 29 2.98 5.70 10.58
N TYR A 30 3.75 5.81 9.51
CA TYR A 30 5.12 5.33 9.44
C TYR A 30 6.00 6.33 8.70
N ALA A 31 7.22 6.55 9.19
CA ALA A 31 8.23 7.34 8.49
C ALA A 31 9.39 6.41 8.11
N THR A 32 9.70 6.33 6.83
CA THR A 32 10.85 5.56 6.35
C THR A 32 12.16 6.29 6.67
N LYS A 33 13.28 5.57 6.64
CA LYS A 33 14.63 6.15 6.85
C LYS A 33 14.97 7.29 5.89
N SER A 34 14.38 7.26 4.71
CA SER A 34 14.55 8.27 3.66
C SER A 34 13.76 9.57 3.92
N GLY A 35 12.93 9.57 4.98
CA GLY A 35 12.06 10.68 5.36
C GLY A 35 10.66 10.66 4.75
N ALA A 36 10.29 9.64 3.96
CA ALA A 36 8.93 9.53 3.44
C ALA A 36 7.96 9.14 4.56
N VAL A 37 6.79 9.79 4.60
CA VAL A 37 5.76 9.49 5.61
C VAL A 37 4.57 8.85 4.91
N TYR A 38 4.14 7.71 5.44
CA TYR A 38 3.01 6.92 4.98
C TYR A 38 1.91 6.94 6.03
N ARG A 39 0.67 7.07 5.57
CA ARG A 39 -0.53 7.05 6.42
C ARG A 39 -1.62 6.18 5.81
N THR A 40 -2.47 5.63 6.67
CA THR A 40 -3.69 4.95 6.22
C THR A 40 -4.57 5.91 5.43
N GLY A 41 -5.11 5.43 4.31
CA GLY A 41 -5.93 6.19 3.37
C GLY A 41 -5.14 6.88 2.26
N GLU A 42 -3.81 6.98 2.37
CA GLU A 42 -2.99 7.53 1.30
C GLU A 42 -2.84 6.56 0.14
N THR A 43 -2.45 7.10 -1.01
CA THR A 43 -2.18 6.32 -2.21
C THR A 43 -0.70 6.11 -2.39
N VAL A 44 -0.29 4.87 -2.62
CA VAL A 44 1.06 4.49 -3.06
C VAL A 44 0.98 4.03 -4.51
N GLN A 45 1.95 4.45 -5.33
CA GLN A 45 2.05 3.98 -6.72
C GLN A 45 3.17 2.96 -6.82
N LEU A 46 2.89 1.84 -7.47
CA LEU A 46 3.90 0.87 -7.86
C LEU A 46 4.57 1.38 -9.14
N ILE A 47 5.89 1.49 -9.15
CA ILE A 47 6.63 2.11 -10.26
C ILE A 47 7.13 1.03 -11.21
N ALA A 48 8.09 0.23 -10.77
CA ALA A 48 8.65 -0.85 -11.56
C ALA A 48 9.11 -1.98 -10.64
N GLY A 49 8.74 -3.23 -10.96
CA GLY A 49 9.30 -4.40 -10.28
C GLY A 49 10.79 -4.57 -10.58
N THR A 50 11.58 -4.87 -9.55
CA THR A 50 13.05 -5.00 -9.65
C THR A 50 13.56 -6.42 -9.88
N GLY A 51 12.68 -7.41 -9.82
CA GLY A 51 13.00 -8.81 -10.05
C GLY A 51 13.00 -9.20 -11.53
N GLN A 52 13.30 -10.47 -11.79
CA GLN A 52 13.33 -11.03 -13.13
C GLN A 52 11.96 -10.88 -13.82
N GLY A 53 11.95 -10.36 -15.05
CA GLY A 53 10.71 -10.12 -15.79
C GLY A 53 9.86 -8.97 -15.23
N GLY A 54 10.44 -8.09 -14.42
CA GLY A 54 9.77 -6.92 -13.83
C GLY A 54 8.83 -7.28 -12.68
N THR A 55 9.12 -8.36 -11.96
CA THR A 55 8.38 -8.73 -10.75
C THR A 55 8.75 -7.84 -9.57
N PHE A 56 7.81 -7.59 -8.66
CA PHE A 56 8.04 -6.82 -7.45
C PHE A 56 8.55 -7.69 -6.32
N GLN A 57 9.78 -7.50 -5.88
CA GLN A 57 10.40 -8.31 -4.82
C GLN A 57 9.85 -7.96 -3.44
N HIS A 58 9.40 -6.72 -3.26
CA HIS A 58 8.98 -6.16 -1.97
C HIS A 58 7.48 -5.82 -1.93
N VAL A 59 6.74 -6.11 -3.00
CA VAL A 59 5.28 -5.99 -3.10
C VAL A 59 4.69 -7.37 -3.43
N TYR A 60 3.93 -7.95 -2.50
CA TYR A 60 3.51 -9.35 -2.58
C TYR A 60 2.15 -9.61 -1.93
N VAL A 61 1.45 -10.65 -2.37
CA VAL A 61 0.32 -11.20 -1.62
C VAL A 61 0.88 -12.12 -0.52
N PRO A 62 0.54 -11.92 0.76
CA PRO A 62 1.05 -12.77 1.83
C PRO A 62 0.54 -14.21 1.67
N ALA A 63 1.32 -15.17 2.18
CA ALA A 63 0.89 -16.56 2.23
C ALA A 63 -0.38 -16.69 3.08
N ASN A 64 -1.29 -17.59 2.67
CA ASN A 64 -2.41 -18.02 3.49
C ASN A 64 -2.19 -19.50 3.84
N THR A 65 -1.55 -19.74 4.98
CA THR A 65 -1.20 -21.09 5.45
C THR A 65 -2.42 -21.95 5.73
N TRP A 66 -3.53 -21.35 6.19
CA TRP A 66 -4.79 -22.06 6.41
C TRP A 66 -5.37 -22.64 5.12
N LEU A 67 -5.28 -21.90 4.02
CA LEU A 67 -5.76 -22.33 2.70
C LEU A 67 -4.66 -22.97 1.83
N GLY A 68 -3.44 -23.13 2.35
CA GLY A 68 -2.30 -23.68 1.61
C GLY A 68 -1.79 -22.81 0.46
N PHE A 69 -2.14 -21.51 0.43
CA PHE A 69 -1.65 -20.61 -0.62
C PHE A 69 -0.27 -20.05 -0.25
N PRO A 70 0.75 -20.24 -1.10
CA PRO A 70 2.07 -19.66 -0.84
C PRO A 70 2.05 -18.14 -1.05
N LYS A 71 3.09 -17.47 -0.54
CA LYS A 71 3.37 -16.06 -0.85
C LYS A 71 3.44 -15.88 -2.37
N GLN A 72 2.73 -14.90 -2.92
CA GLN A 72 2.74 -14.61 -4.35
C GLN A 72 3.44 -13.27 -4.61
N ILE A 73 4.45 -13.33 -5.46
CA ILE A 73 5.15 -12.15 -5.97
C ILE A 73 4.31 -11.51 -7.08
N LEU A 74 4.14 -10.19 -7.02
CA LEU A 74 3.38 -9.46 -8.03
C LEU A 74 4.23 -9.22 -9.28
N GLY A 75 3.59 -9.21 -10.44
CA GLY A 75 4.27 -9.05 -11.74
C GLY A 75 4.18 -7.64 -12.33
N ALA A 76 4.94 -7.42 -13.39
CA ALA A 76 5.05 -6.13 -14.12
C ALA A 76 3.72 -5.53 -14.60
N LYS A 77 2.64 -6.32 -14.67
CA LYS A 77 1.28 -5.85 -15.00
C LYS A 77 0.76 -4.78 -14.05
N LEU A 78 1.34 -4.65 -12.85
CA LEU A 78 0.98 -3.65 -11.87
C LEU A 78 1.87 -2.39 -11.90
N ASN A 79 2.85 -2.32 -12.81
CA ASN A 79 3.66 -1.11 -12.99
C ASN A 79 2.75 0.09 -13.32
N GLY A 80 3.01 1.21 -12.67
CA GLY A 80 2.23 2.45 -12.75
C GLY A 80 0.87 2.41 -12.05
N LYS A 81 0.47 1.30 -11.42
CA LYS A 81 -0.82 1.20 -10.72
C LYS A 81 -0.73 1.79 -9.32
N SER A 82 -1.82 2.45 -8.94
CA SER A 82 -1.97 3.07 -7.63
C SER A 82 -2.84 2.21 -6.72
N PHE A 83 -2.46 2.16 -5.45
CA PHE A 83 -3.14 1.40 -4.40
C PHE A 83 -3.36 2.28 -3.18
N ILE A 84 -4.47 2.05 -2.49
CA ILE A 84 -4.75 2.73 -1.23
C ILE A 84 -4.13 1.92 -0.10
N ILE A 85 -3.45 2.61 0.82
CA ILE A 85 -2.96 2.04 2.07
C ILE A 85 -4.17 1.85 2.97
N LYS A 86 -4.64 0.61 3.10
CA LYS A 86 -5.76 0.25 3.96
C LYS A 86 -5.35 0.20 5.43
N GLU A 87 -4.14 -0.26 5.69
CA GLU A 87 -3.59 -0.37 7.04
C GLU A 87 -2.06 -0.34 6.98
N LEU A 88 -1.42 0.21 8.02
CA LEU A 88 0.02 0.08 8.24
C LEU A 88 0.25 -0.84 9.43
N ARG A 89 1.14 -1.82 9.27
CA ARG A 89 1.48 -2.76 10.34
C ARG A 89 2.98 -2.82 10.56
N GLN A 90 3.39 -2.69 11.81
CA GLN A 90 4.75 -2.98 12.23
C GLN A 90 4.86 -4.47 12.54
N GLN A 91 5.63 -5.21 11.75
CA GLN A 91 5.79 -6.65 11.94
C GLN A 91 7.06 -6.93 12.74
N PRO A 92 7.09 -7.99 13.56
CA PRO A 92 8.34 -8.52 14.09
C PRO A 92 9.25 -8.92 12.92
N ALA A 93 10.56 -8.66 13.04
CA ALA A 93 11.55 -9.09 12.06
C ALA A 93 11.45 -10.61 11.91
N THR A 94 11.11 -11.10 10.71
CA THR A 94 11.16 -12.53 10.43
C THR A 94 12.60 -12.94 10.14
N SER A 95 12.94 -14.22 10.29
CA SER A 95 14.28 -14.77 10.01
C SER A 95 14.75 -14.55 8.56
N ASP A 96 13.82 -14.23 7.64
CA ASP A 96 14.05 -14.00 6.21
C ASP A 96 14.19 -12.50 5.86
N THR A 97 14.00 -11.62 6.86
CA THR A 97 14.11 -10.16 6.71
C THR A 97 15.19 -9.63 7.65
N SER A 98 16.25 -9.05 7.08
CA SER A 98 17.42 -8.58 7.81
C SER A 98 17.08 -7.57 8.93
N ALA A 99 17.15 -8.01 10.18
CA ALA A 99 17.34 -7.24 11.42
C ALA A 99 16.42 -6.03 11.73
N HIS A 100 15.40 -5.73 10.92
CA HIS A 100 14.51 -4.59 11.10
C HIS A 100 13.08 -5.09 11.21
N LEU A 101 12.26 -4.46 12.04
CA LEU A 101 10.81 -4.64 12.04
C LEU A 101 10.28 -4.14 10.68
N PRO A 102 9.94 -4.99 9.69
CA PRO A 102 9.47 -4.46 8.43
C PRO A 102 8.10 -3.84 8.70
N THR A 103 7.95 -2.57 8.34
CA THR A 103 6.62 -1.97 8.32
C THR A 103 6.00 -2.28 6.98
N VAL A 104 4.89 -3.01 7.05
CA VAL A 104 4.12 -3.44 5.89
C VAL A 104 2.91 -2.55 5.72
N ALA A 105 2.78 -1.95 4.54
CA ALA A 105 1.51 -1.38 4.11
C ALA A 105 0.63 -2.49 3.53
N VAL A 106 -0.57 -2.64 4.08
CA VAL A 106 -1.65 -3.44 3.48
C VAL A 106 -2.30 -2.57 2.42
N LEU A 107 -2.03 -2.90 1.18
CA LEU A 107 -2.56 -2.25 0.00
C LEU A 107 -3.85 -2.91 -0.42
N SER A 108 -4.83 -2.10 -0.79
CA SER A 108 -6.07 -2.61 -1.38
C SER A 108 -6.40 -1.86 -2.66
N THR A 109 -6.72 -2.63 -3.70
CA THR A 109 -7.40 -2.16 -4.90
C THR A 109 -8.51 -3.16 -5.24
N LYS A 110 -9.48 -2.78 -6.07
CA LYS A 110 -10.65 -3.61 -6.38
C LYS A 110 -10.25 -5.04 -6.81
N GLY A 111 -10.31 -5.99 -5.88
CA GLY A 111 -10.03 -7.40 -6.09
C GLY A 111 -8.59 -7.87 -5.79
N LEU A 112 -7.71 -7.03 -5.24
CA LEU A 112 -6.36 -7.43 -4.84
C LEU A 112 -5.95 -6.74 -3.53
N ASP A 113 -5.71 -7.55 -2.51
CA ASP A 113 -5.04 -7.12 -1.28
C ASP A 113 -3.57 -7.59 -1.33
N ALA A 114 -2.64 -6.66 -1.15
CA ALA A 114 -1.20 -6.93 -1.20
C ALA A 114 -0.50 -6.29 0.01
N ASN A 115 0.70 -6.77 0.29
CA ASN A 115 1.61 -6.25 1.29
C ASN A 115 2.79 -5.58 0.60
N VAL A 116 3.25 -4.46 1.17
CA VAL A 116 4.47 -3.78 0.74
C VAL A 116 5.38 -3.56 1.93
N ASP A 117 6.60 -4.10 1.86
CA ASP A 117 7.67 -3.71 2.75
C ASP A 117 8.13 -2.29 2.35
N LEU A 118 7.71 -1.29 3.12
CA LEU A 118 7.86 0.11 2.72
C LEU A 118 9.32 0.53 2.58
N GLU A 119 10.18 0.10 3.49
CA GLU A 119 11.60 0.47 3.48
C GLU A 119 12.31 -0.16 2.29
N GLN A 120 12.11 -1.47 2.09
CA GLN A 120 12.78 -2.20 1.02
C GLN A 120 12.23 -1.80 -0.37
N ALA A 121 10.91 -1.70 -0.51
CA ALA A 121 10.29 -1.31 -1.77
C ALA A 121 10.66 0.13 -2.16
N GLU A 122 10.76 1.05 -1.20
CA GLU A 122 11.22 2.42 -1.48
C GLU A 122 12.70 2.43 -1.88
N THR A 123 13.55 1.73 -1.12
CA THR A 123 15.00 1.64 -1.41
C THR A 123 15.25 1.02 -2.78
N ALA A 124 14.46 0.02 -3.16
CA ALA A 124 14.53 -0.64 -4.45
C ALA A 124 13.92 0.20 -5.60
N GLY A 125 13.20 1.28 -5.30
CA GLY A 125 12.49 2.07 -6.31
C GLY A 125 11.23 1.38 -6.87
N GLU A 126 10.72 0.37 -6.16
CA GLU A 126 9.49 -0.36 -6.55
C GLU A 126 8.23 0.45 -6.31
N ILE A 127 8.28 1.39 -5.38
CA ILE A 127 7.19 2.29 -5.06
C ILE A 127 7.61 3.74 -5.15
N GLN A 128 6.64 4.59 -5.49
CA GLN A 128 6.77 6.03 -5.31
C GLN A 128 6.14 6.43 -3.99
N ARG A 129 6.82 7.35 -3.31
CA ARG A 129 6.34 7.97 -2.08
C ARG A 129 4.93 8.52 -2.28
N PRO A 130 4.06 8.48 -1.26
CA PRO A 130 2.78 9.15 -1.32
C PRO A 130 3.05 10.62 -1.67
N ILE A 131 2.42 11.09 -2.74
CA ILE A 131 2.39 12.52 -3.03
C ILE A 131 1.70 13.13 -1.81
N ALA A 132 2.40 14.01 -1.08
CA ALA A 132 1.89 14.61 0.14
C ALA A 132 0.43 15.01 -0.08
N SER A 133 -0.46 14.51 0.79
CA SER A 133 -1.88 14.78 0.65
C SER A 133 -2.08 16.29 0.58
N VAL A 134 -2.89 16.76 -0.37
CA VAL A 134 -3.23 18.19 -0.49
C VAL A 134 -3.74 18.73 0.85
N ALA A 135 -4.45 17.90 1.64
CA ALA A 135 -4.90 18.26 2.98
C ALA A 135 -3.75 18.53 3.96
N ASP A 136 -2.67 17.76 3.92
CA ASP A 136 -1.50 17.95 4.76
C ASP A 136 -0.71 19.20 4.37
N GLU A 137 -0.57 19.45 3.07
CA GLU A 137 0.04 20.68 2.57
C GLU A 137 -0.78 21.91 2.99
N LEU A 138 -2.12 21.82 2.93
CA LEU A 138 -3.00 22.87 3.43
C LEU A 138 -2.88 23.07 4.96
N LEU A 139 -2.73 21.99 5.72
CA LEU A 139 -2.53 22.07 7.17
C LEU A 139 -1.19 22.75 7.51
N LYS A 140 -0.10 22.38 6.84
CA LYS A 140 1.21 23.02 6.98
C LYS A 140 1.14 24.50 6.64
N LEU A 141 0.49 24.86 5.53
CA LEU A 141 0.28 26.25 5.15
C LEU A 141 -0.47 27.04 6.24
N LYS A 142 -1.48 26.43 6.86
CA LYS A 142 -2.24 27.08 7.94
C LYS A 142 -1.37 27.28 9.19
N GLN A 143 -0.54 26.30 9.54
CA GLN A 143 0.40 26.41 10.65
C GLN A 143 1.42 27.53 10.43
N LEU A 144 1.93 27.70 9.20
CA LEU A 144 2.84 28.80 8.86
C LEU A 144 2.16 30.17 8.93
N LEU A 145 0.89 30.26 8.53
CA LEU A 145 0.08 31.47 8.70
C LEU A 145 -0.11 31.80 10.19
N ASP A 146 -0.45 30.80 11.00
CA ASP A 146 -0.68 30.96 12.45
C ASP A 146 0.60 31.32 13.22
N ALA A 147 1.75 30.84 12.75
CA ALA A 147 3.06 31.22 13.25
C ALA A 147 3.49 32.64 12.80
N GLY A 148 2.70 33.31 11.95
CA GLY A 148 3.03 34.63 11.40
C GLY A 148 4.16 34.61 10.38
N VAL A 149 4.58 33.43 9.91
CA VAL A 149 5.62 33.27 8.89
C VAL A 149 5.10 33.64 7.51
N LEU A 150 3.83 33.33 7.24
CA LEU A 150 3.12 33.73 6.03
C LEU A 150 2.09 34.80 6.33
N THR A 151 1.92 35.71 5.37
CA THR A 151 0.78 36.62 5.35
C THR A 151 -0.48 35.91 4.83
N PRO A 152 -1.70 36.45 5.12
CA PRO A 152 -2.93 35.89 4.59
C PRO A 152 -2.99 35.82 3.05
N SER A 153 -2.36 36.77 2.35
CA SER A 153 -2.30 36.79 0.89
C SER A 153 -1.41 35.68 0.33
N GLU A 154 -0.24 35.45 0.93
CA GLU A 154 0.67 34.36 0.55
C GLU A 154 0.05 32.98 0.82
N PHE A 155 -0.60 32.80 1.97
CA PHE A 155 -1.35 31.59 2.27
C PHE A 155 -2.38 31.28 1.18
N ASN A 156 -3.20 32.26 0.80
CA ASN A 156 -4.23 32.07 -0.22
C ASN A 156 -3.63 31.77 -1.60
N ALA A 157 -2.53 32.45 -1.98
CA ALA A 157 -1.85 32.18 -3.25
C ALA A 157 -1.30 30.74 -3.32
N GLN A 158 -0.73 30.22 -2.22
CA GLN A 158 -0.22 28.84 -2.19
C GLN A 158 -1.35 27.80 -2.12
N LYS A 159 -2.42 28.09 -1.37
CA LYS A 159 -3.61 27.25 -1.31
C LYS A 159 -4.25 27.04 -2.69
N VAL A 160 -4.34 28.09 -3.50
CA VAL A 160 -4.90 28.04 -4.87
C VAL A 160 -4.04 27.14 -5.76
N LYS A 161 -2.71 27.30 -5.72
CA LYS A 161 -1.77 26.43 -6.45
C LYS A 161 -1.91 24.96 -6.08
N LEU A 162 -2.04 24.64 -4.79
CA LEU A 162 -2.21 23.26 -4.32
C LEU A 162 -3.54 22.63 -4.72
N LEU A 163 -4.60 23.44 -4.84
CA LEU A 163 -5.93 22.97 -5.23
C LEU A 163 -6.12 22.88 -6.75
N GLY A 164 -5.15 23.35 -7.55
CA GLY A 164 -5.22 23.35 -9.01
C GLY A 164 -6.39 24.19 -9.55
N ARG A 165 -6.68 25.32 -8.91
CA ARG A 165 -7.77 26.24 -9.26
C ARG A 165 -7.26 27.64 -9.58
#